data_AF-A0A424XX64-F1
#
_entry.id   AF-A0A424XX64-F1
#
_cell.length_a   1.000
_cell.length_b   1.000
_cell.length_c   1.000
_cell.angle_alpha   90.00
_cell.angle_beta   90.00
_cell.angle_gamma   90.00
#
_symmetry.space_group_name_H-M   'P 1'
#
loop_
_entity.id
_entity.type
_entity.pdbx_description
1 polymer ?
#
loop_
_entity_poly.entity_id
_entity_poly.type
_entity_poly.pdbx_seq_one_letter_code
_entity_poly.pdbx_strand_id
1 'polypeptide(L)'
;MNHRITSPQSNSVLKIVLPAAGIVFIVLIIGINLLTEKNKEFVDDEPILFEGNIDIENSSQETSKENTNTLPQKVKVFSEITGIVEYVSPELKPGQIIPEGNVLIQLNNTTQKVQLQRALTNADQAQSRLEYLERIAINAHQEWSTFQTRRYFDHDPLIHYEPYIIQARLELEEALAYADNARLNLEKTIFRASSISKIFSVNVSPGERVYPGKIIAVLTKLENNNSNSGQNNQDKDRLYSPNF
;
A
#
# COMPACT_ATOMS: atom_id res chain seq x y z
N MET A 1 -37.70 48.63 72.44
CA MET A 1 -36.72 49.61 71.92
C MET A 1 -35.97 48.92 70.79
N ASN A 2 -36.07 49.43 69.57
CA ASN A 2 -35.67 48.76 68.33
C ASN A 2 -34.15 48.76 68.12
N HIS A 3 -33.55 47.62 67.73
CA HIS A 3 -32.33 47.63 66.91
C HIS A 3 -32.49 46.69 65.71
N ARG A 4 -32.23 47.27 64.54
CA ARG A 4 -32.42 46.71 63.20
C ARG A 4 -31.32 45.70 62.88
N ILE A 5 -31.69 44.57 62.29
CA ILE A 5 -30.78 43.63 61.63
C ILE A 5 -30.42 44.24 60.27
N THR A 6 -29.13 44.51 60.02
CA THR A 6 -28.61 44.82 58.67
C THR A 6 -28.28 43.51 57.97
N SER A 7 -28.89 43.29 56.81
CA SER A 7 -28.49 42.24 55.87
C SER A 7 -27.14 42.61 55.21
N PRO A 8 -26.22 41.66 54.98
CA PRO A 8 -25.18 41.87 53.99
C PRO A 8 -25.76 41.63 52.60
N GLN A 9 -25.64 42.64 51.73
CA GLN A 9 -26.09 42.58 50.34
C GLN A 9 -25.34 41.49 49.57
N SER A 10 -26.12 40.58 48.97
CA SER A 10 -25.66 39.58 48.00
C SER A 10 -25.44 40.27 46.66
N ASN A 11 -24.18 40.51 46.30
CA ASN A 11 -23.79 41.02 44.99
C ASN A 11 -24.02 39.97 43.90
N SER A 12 -25.27 39.86 43.43
CA SER A 12 -25.69 38.98 42.33
C SER A 12 -24.95 39.27 41.01
N VAL A 13 -24.34 40.45 40.89
CA VAL A 13 -23.52 40.85 39.74
C VAL A 13 -22.22 40.02 39.66
N LEU A 14 -21.65 39.59 40.80
CA LEU A 14 -20.41 38.82 40.82
C LEU A 14 -20.59 37.37 40.32
N LYS A 15 -21.81 36.81 40.44
CA LYS A 15 -22.12 35.44 40.01
C LYS A 15 -22.35 35.31 38.50
N ILE A 16 -22.67 36.42 37.81
CA ILE A 16 -22.92 36.44 36.36
C ILE A 16 -21.66 36.84 35.59
N VAL A 17 -20.81 37.68 36.16
CA VAL A 17 -19.55 38.11 35.51
C VAL A 17 -18.51 36.99 35.46
N LEU A 18 -18.49 36.10 36.45
CA LEU A 18 -17.52 34.99 36.52
C LEU A 18 -17.62 33.98 35.35
N PRO A 19 -18.82 33.46 34.97
CA PRO A 19 -18.94 32.56 33.83
C PRO A 19 -18.75 33.29 32.48
N ALA A 20 -19.20 34.55 32.37
CA ALA A 20 -19.01 35.33 31.15
C ALA A 20 -17.53 35.64 30.86
N ALA A 21 -16.74 35.94 31.91
CA ALA A 21 -15.29 36.10 31.79
C ALA A 21 -14.58 34.80 31.39
N GLY A 22 -15.06 33.65 31.89
CA GLY A 22 -14.53 32.33 31.50
C GLY A 22 -14.73 32.02 30.01
N ILE A 23 -15.91 32.35 29.45
CA ILE A 23 -16.19 32.14 28.02
C ILE A 23 -15.31 33.05 27.15
N VAL A 24 -15.11 34.32 27.54
CA VAL A 24 -14.22 35.24 26.82
C VAL A 24 -12.77 34.74 26.87
N PHE A 25 -12.33 34.18 28.00
CA PHE A 25 -10.98 33.62 28.14
C PHE A 25 -10.76 32.38 27.28
N ILE A 26 -11.78 31.50 27.16
CA ILE A 26 -11.74 30.33 26.28
C ILE A 26 -11.71 30.75 24.81
N VAL A 27 -12.52 31.74 24.41
CA VAL A 27 -12.50 32.29 23.04
C VAL A 27 -11.17 32.97 22.73
N LEU A 28 -10.55 33.64 23.70
CA LEU A 28 -9.23 34.24 23.54
C LEU A 28 -8.14 33.17 23.36
N ILE A 29 -8.17 32.08 24.13
CA ILE A 29 -7.20 30.98 24.02
C ILE A 29 -7.34 30.23 22.68
N ILE A 30 -8.57 30.02 22.21
CA ILE A 30 -8.84 29.39 20.90
C ILE A 30 -8.42 30.35 19.77
N GLY A 31 -8.72 31.64 19.89
CA GLY A 31 -8.30 32.66 18.91
C GLY A 31 -6.78 32.78 18.79
N ILE A 32 -6.05 32.76 19.92
CA ILE A 32 -4.58 32.77 19.92
C ILE A 32 -4.03 31.47 19.29
N ASN A 33 -4.63 30.31 19.55
CA ASN A 33 -4.19 29.05 18.92
C ASN A 33 -4.46 29.00 17.41
N LEU A 34 -5.58 29.55 16.91
CA LEU A 34 -5.84 29.65 15.47
C LEU A 34 -4.91 30.65 14.75
N LEU A 35 -4.41 31.66 15.46
CA LEU A 35 -3.41 32.60 14.93
C LEU A 35 -1.98 32.06 15.04
N THR A 36 -1.77 30.96 15.77
CA THR A 36 -0.46 30.34 16.00
C THR A 36 -0.36 28.97 15.30
N GLU A 37 -1.27 28.68 14.38
CA GLU A 37 -1.11 27.56 13.46
C GLU A 37 -0.25 28.00 12.27
N LYS A 38 1.06 27.95 12.52
CA LYS A 38 2.04 27.36 11.60
C LYS A 38 2.42 28.22 10.38
N ASN A 39 3.24 29.22 10.67
CA ASN A 39 4.37 29.52 9.79
C ASN A 39 5.31 28.30 9.79
N LYS A 40 5.00 27.31 8.95
CA LYS A 40 6.05 26.46 8.39
C LYS A 40 6.75 27.36 7.39
N GLU A 41 7.98 27.76 7.70
CA GLU A 41 8.90 28.21 6.66
C GLU A 41 8.75 27.23 5.49
N PHE A 42 8.32 27.75 4.35
CA PHE A 42 8.68 27.15 3.10
C PHE A 42 10.21 27.21 3.09
N VAL A 43 10.85 26.09 3.42
CA VAL A 43 12.18 25.83 2.92
C VAL A 43 12.00 25.92 1.42
N ASP A 44 12.50 27.00 0.82
CA ASP A 44 12.73 27.05 -0.61
C ASP A 44 13.55 25.79 -0.89
N ASP A 45 12.91 24.80 -1.50
CA ASP A 45 13.61 23.75 -2.20
C ASP A 45 14.35 24.48 -3.33
N GLU A 46 15.55 24.99 -3.02
CA GLU A 46 16.56 25.18 -4.05
C GLU A 46 16.54 23.87 -4.85
N PRO A 47 16.35 23.92 -6.18
CA PRO A 47 16.42 22.72 -6.97
C PRO A 47 17.78 22.11 -6.66
N ILE A 48 17.78 20.96 -5.99
CA ILE A 48 18.98 20.16 -5.84
C ILE A 48 19.32 19.75 -7.27
N LEU A 49 20.14 20.57 -7.92
CA LEU A 49 20.90 20.18 -9.08
C LEU A 49 21.78 19.07 -8.54
N PHE A 50 21.30 17.83 -8.66
CA PHE A 50 22.20 16.71 -8.76
C PHE A 50 22.99 16.95 -10.05
N GLU A 51 24.05 17.73 -9.92
CA GLU A 51 25.22 17.63 -10.77
C GLU A 51 25.79 16.25 -10.44
N GLY A 52 25.15 15.23 -11.02
CA GLY A 52 25.74 13.92 -11.14
C GLY A 52 26.88 14.12 -12.10
N ASN A 53 28.08 14.31 -11.55
CA ASN A 53 29.32 14.26 -12.30
C ASN A 53 29.34 12.89 -12.97
N ILE A 54 28.91 12.83 -14.22
CA ILE A 54 29.15 11.68 -15.06
C ILE A 54 30.61 11.88 -15.46
N ASP A 55 31.53 11.32 -14.67
CA ASP A 55 32.88 11.07 -15.15
C ASP A 55 32.75 10.01 -16.25
N ILE A 56 32.41 10.46 -17.46
CA ILE A 56 32.61 9.72 -18.68
C ILE A 56 34.10 9.83 -18.97
N GLU A 57 34.87 8.94 -18.37
CA GLU A 57 36.22 8.67 -18.83
C GLU A 57 36.11 8.04 -20.22
N ASN A 58 36.10 8.90 -21.25
CA ASN A 58 36.21 8.55 -22.65
C ASN A 58 37.58 7.93 -22.90
N SER A 59 37.71 6.62 -22.71
CA SER A 59 38.85 5.87 -23.24
C SER A 59 38.47 5.28 -24.61
N SER A 60 38.84 6.04 -25.64
CA SER A 60 39.22 5.65 -26.99
C SER A 60 38.35 4.64 -27.75
N GLN A 61 37.78 5.13 -28.85
CA GLN A 61 37.31 4.29 -29.95
C GLN A 61 38.44 3.41 -30.49
N GLU A 62 38.19 2.11 -30.58
CA GLU A 62 38.68 1.30 -31.69
C GLU A 62 37.49 0.66 -32.40
N THR A 63 37.32 1.09 -33.65
CA THR A 63 36.44 0.49 -34.64
C THR A 63 36.78 -0.97 -34.89
N SER A 64 35.89 -1.91 -34.56
CA SER A 64 35.86 -3.20 -35.26
C SER A 64 34.53 -3.95 -35.08
N LYS A 65 33.82 -4.05 -36.20
CA LYS A 65 32.83 -5.06 -36.60
C LYS A 65 31.49 -5.07 -35.87
N GLU A 66 30.48 -4.84 -36.70
CA GLU A 66 29.05 -5.03 -36.52
C GLU A 66 28.74 -6.41 -35.95
N ASN A 67 28.60 -6.46 -34.63
CA ASN A 67 27.82 -7.46 -33.92
C ASN A 67 26.71 -6.65 -33.27
N THR A 68 25.46 -6.79 -33.69
CA THR A 68 24.32 -6.22 -32.95
C THR A 68 24.17 -7.00 -31.64
N ASN A 69 25.11 -6.83 -30.71
CA ASN A 69 24.95 -7.21 -29.32
C ASN A 69 23.92 -6.24 -28.77
N THR A 70 22.68 -6.71 -28.64
CA THR A 70 21.66 -6.05 -27.84
C THR A 70 22.29 -5.77 -26.47
N LEU A 71 22.47 -4.48 -26.13
CA LEU A 71 23.00 -4.12 -24.82
C LEU A 71 22.07 -4.73 -23.76
N PRO A 72 22.60 -5.51 -22.82
CA PRO A 72 21.74 -6.25 -21.92
C PRO A 72 21.03 -5.24 -20.99
N GLN A 73 19.69 -5.26 -21.02
CA GLN A 73 18.86 -4.27 -20.34
C GLN A 73 19.00 -4.41 -18.82
N LYS A 74 19.49 -3.36 -18.16
CA LYS A 74 19.54 -3.28 -16.69
C LYS A 74 18.18 -2.87 -16.14
N VAL A 75 17.67 -3.63 -15.18
CA VAL A 75 16.42 -3.39 -14.46
C VAL A 75 16.76 -3.11 -12.99
N LYS A 76 16.26 -1.99 -12.45
CA LYS A 76 16.43 -1.63 -11.05
C LYS A 76 15.23 -2.15 -10.25
N VAL A 77 15.49 -2.91 -9.20
CA VAL A 77 14.47 -3.32 -8.22
C VAL A 77 14.48 -2.28 -7.11
N PHE A 78 13.36 -1.60 -6.87
CA PHE A 78 13.21 -0.59 -5.84
C PHE A 78 12.18 -1.01 -4.80
N SER A 79 12.32 -0.52 -3.57
CA SER A 79 11.30 -0.74 -2.53
C SER A 79 10.08 0.13 -2.79
N GLU A 80 8.88 -0.43 -2.68
CA GLU A 80 7.62 0.35 -2.69
C GLU A 80 7.14 0.72 -1.28
N ILE A 81 7.60 -0.02 -0.27
CA ILE A 81 7.17 0.15 1.12
C ILE A 81 8.37 0.34 2.05
N THR A 82 8.12 0.89 3.22
CA THR A 82 9.11 0.98 4.30
C THR A 82 9.15 -0.35 5.06
N GLY A 83 10.35 -0.83 5.39
CA GLY A 83 10.51 -2.03 6.20
C GLY A 83 11.95 -2.32 6.59
N ILE A 84 12.13 -3.30 7.46
CA ILE A 84 13.45 -3.83 7.84
C ILE A 84 13.68 -5.10 7.02
N VAL A 85 14.84 -5.24 6.38
CA VAL A 85 15.21 -6.43 5.64
C VAL A 85 15.43 -7.58 6.62
N GLU A 86 14.56 -8.58 6.57
CA GLU A 86 14.60 -9.76 7.44
C GLU A 86 15.37 -10.90 6.77
N TYR A 87 15.24 -11.02 5.45
CA TYR A 87 15.90 -12.06 4.66
C TYR A 87 16.45 -11.49 3.36
N VAL A 88 17.65 -11.94 3.00
CA VAL A 88 18.29 -11.72 1.71
C VAL A 88 18.65 -13.09 1.16
N SER A 89 18.29 -13.37 -0.08
CA SER A 89 18.57 -14.65 -0.71
C SER A 89 20.07 -14.93 -0.78
N PRO A 90 20.53 -16.15 -0.41
CA PRO A 90 21.94 -16.54 -0.58
C PRO A 90 22.42 -16.50 -2.04
N GLU A 91 21.50 -16.60 -2.99
CA GLU A 91 21.73 -16.49 -4.43
C GLU A 91 21.89 -15.03 -4.88
N LEU A 92 21.51 -14.07 -4.05
CA LEU A 92 21.57 -12.63 -4.35
C LEU A 92 23.01 -12.12 -4.22
N LYS A 93 23.88 -12.56 -5.14
CA LYS A 93 25.29 -12.16 -5.23
C LYS A 93 25.60 -11.67 -6.64
N PRO A 94 26.41 -10.60 -6.80
CA PRO A 94 26.84 -10.13 -8.11
C PRO A 94 27.41 -11.28 -8.96
N GLY A 95 26.96 -11.36 -10.21
CA GLY A 95 27.37 -12.38 -11.18
C GLY A 95 26.51 -13.65 -11.20
N GLN A 96 25.69 -13.91 -10.18
CA GLN A 96 24.79 -15.07 -10.15
C GLN A 96 23.55 -14.86 -11.04
N ILE A 97 22.97 -15.97 -11.50
CA ILE A 97 21.71 -15.97 -12.26
C ILE A 97 20.59 -16.35 -11.29
N ILE A 98 19.52 -15.55 -11.26
CA ILE A 98 18.33 -15.82 -10.48
C ILE A 98 17.16 -16.16 -11.41
N PRO A 99 16.47 -17.30 -11.19
CA PRO A 99 15.25 -17.64 -11.91
C PRO A 99 14.13 -16.61 -11.70
N GLU A 100 13.17 -16.59 -12.61
CA GLU A 100 11.92 -15.85 -12.44
C GLU A 100 11.14 -16.35 -11.21
N GLY A 101 10.51 -15.44 -10.47
CA GLY A 101 9.70 -15.75 -9.29
C GLY A 101 10.48 -16.03 -8.01
N ASN A 102 11.81 -16.26 -8.10
CA ASN A 102 12.66 -16.47 -6.93
C ASN A 102 12.69 -15.20 -6.06
N VAL A 103 12.68 -15.43 -4.73
CA VAL A 103 12.75 -14.36 -3.74
C VAL A 103 14.14 -13.75 -3.74
N LEU A 104 14.21 -12.43 -3.87
CA LEU A 104 15.43 -11.63 -3.77
C LEU A 104 15.67 -11.25 -2.32
N ILE A 105 14.70 -10.56 -1.73
CA ILE A 105 14.69 -10.14 -0.34
C ILE A 105 13.28 -10.27 0.23
N GLN A 106 13.18 -10.35 1.55
CA GLN A 106 11.92 -10.23 2.27
C GLN A 106 12.10 -9.25 3.43
N LEU A 107 11.16 -8.32 3.53
CA LEU A 107 11.05 -7.41 4.66
C LEU A 107 10.29 -8.08 5.80
N ASN A 108 10.55 -7.64 7.04
CA ASN A 108 9.77 -8.07 8.19
C ASN A 108 8.30 -7.73 7.95
N ASN A 109 7.46 -8.77 7.95
CA ASN A 109 6.06 -8.69 7.56
C ASN A 109 5.08 -8.87 8.72
N THR A 110 5.58 -8.81 9.96
CA THR A 110 4.77 -9.04 11.17
C THR A 110 3.60 -8.07 11.23
N THR A 111 3.87 -6.78 11.03
CA THR A 111 2.83 -5.74 11.06
C THR A 111 1.82 -5.93 9.94
N GLN A 112 2.27 -6.24 8.73
CA GLN A 112 1.39 -6.43 7.57
C GLN A 112 0.50 -7.67 7.74
N LYS A 113 1.03 -8.77 8.30
CA LYS A 113 0.24 -9.96 8.64
C LYS A 113 -0.85 -9.66 9.67
N VAL A 114 -0.52 -8.90 10.72
CA VAL A 114 -1.49 -8.48 11.74
C VAL A 114 -2.56 -7.56 11.12
N GLN A 115 -2.17 -6.65 10.23
CA GLN A 115 -3.12 -5.78 9.54
C GLN A 115 -4.07 -6.57 8.64
N LEU A 116 -3.56 -7.52 7.86
CA LEU A 116 -4.39 -8.42 7.03
C LEU A 116 -5.36 -9.21 7.89
N GLN A 117 -4.90 -9.80 8.99
CA GLN A 117 -5.76 -10.56 9.89
C GLN A 117 -6.90 -9.70 10.47
N ARG A 118 -6.59 -8.46 10.87
CA ARG A 118 -7.62 -7.52 11.38
C ARG A 118 -8.64 -7.16 10.30
N ALA A 119 -8.17 -6.89 9.07
CA ALA A 119 -9.07 -6.54 7.97
C ALA A 119 -9.99 -7.71 7.59
N LEU A 120 -9.48 -8.94 7.57
CA LEU A 120 -10.29 -10.15 7.36
C LEU A 120 -11.34 -10.33 8.47
N THR A 121 -10.96 -10.17 9.73
CA THR A 121 -11.91 -10.23 10.85
C THR A 121 -13.01 -9.18 10.74
N ASN A 122 -12.70 -7.96 10.27
CA ASN A 122 -13.72 -6.94 10.04
C ASN A 122 -14.66 -7.33 8.88
N ALA A 123 -14.14 -7.93 7.81
CA ALA A 123 -14.96 -8.44 6.71
C ALA A 123 -15.90 -9.56 7.19
N ASP A 124 -15.42 -10.50 8.01
CA ASP A 124 -16.24 -11.57 8.60
C ASP A 124 -17.37 -11.00 9.48
N GLN A 125 -17.09 -9.93 10.23
CA GLN A 125 -18.09 -9.23 11.06
C GLN A 125 -19.15 -8.54 10.19
N ALA A 126 -18.74 -7.83 9.14
CA ALA A 126 -19.66 -7.18 8.21
C ALA A 126 -20.53 -8.21 7.46
N GLN A 127 -19.94 -9.33 7.04
CA GLN A 127 -20.67 -10.43 6.43
C GLN A 127 -21.71 -11.02 7.39
N SER A 128 -21.32 -11.30 8.64
CA SER A 128 -22.24 -11.81 9.66
C SER A 128 -23.41 -10.86 9.90
N ARG A 129 -23.17 -9.54 9.85
CA ARG A 129 -24.22 -8.52 9.97
C ARG A 129 -25.18 -8.53 8.79
N LEU A 130 -24.67 -8.61 7.56
CA LEU A 130 -25.49 -8.71 6.35
C LEU A 130 -26.38 -9.96 6.41
N GLU A 131 -25.79 -11.12 6.72
CA GLU A 131 -26.52 -12.39 6.85
C GLU A 131 -27.61 -12.32 7.93
N TYR A 132 -27.32 -11.67 9.05
CA TYR A 132 -28.31 -11.47 10.12
C TYR A 132 -29.51 -10.64 9.65
N LEU A 133 -29.26 -9.52 8.97
CA LEU A 133 -30.32 -8.64 8.46
C LEU A 133 -31.14 -9.30 7.35
N GLU A 134 -30.49 -10.02 6.44
CA GLU A 134 -31.18 -10.80 5.41
C GLU A 134 -32.09 -11.86 6.03
N ARG A 135 -31.62 -12.57 7.07
CA ARG A 135 -32.44 -13.54 7.80
C ARG A 135 -33.64 -12.91 8.50
N ILE A 136 -33.46 -11.76 9.16
CA ILE A 136 -34.58 -11.03 9.78
C ILE A 136 -35.61 -10.63 8.73
N ALA A 137 -35.18 -10.08 7.60
CA ALA A 137 -36.07 -9.64 6.54
C ALA A 137 -36.87 -10.80 5.93
N ILE A 138 -36.22 -11.95 5.69
CA ILE A 138 -36.88 -13.16 5.22
C ILE A 138 -37.93 -13.63 6.23
N ASN A 139 -37.59 -13.69 7.51
CA ASN A 139 -38.53 -14.13 8.56
C ASN A 139 -39.73 -13.18 8.65
N ALA A 140 -39.51 -11.87 8.65
CA ALA A 140 -40.57 -10.87 8.71
C ALA A 140 -41.51 -10.97 7.50
N HIS A 141 -40.97 -11.19 6.30
CA HIS A 141 -41.76 -11.40 5.09
C HIS A 141 -42.59 -12.71 5.14
N GLN A 142 -42.02 -13.79 5.66
CA GLN A 142 -42.72 -15.08 5.84
C GLN A 142 -43.88 -14.98 6.83
N GLU A 143 -43.67 -14.30 7.96
CA GLU A 143 -44.73 -14.02 8.94
C GLU A 143 -45.83 -13.19 8.29
N TRP A 144 -45.49 -12.07 7.63
CA TRP A 144 -46.45 -11.19 6.97
C TRP A 144 -47.27 -11.90 5.89
N SER A 145 -46.64 -12.71 5.04
CA SER A 145 -47.32 -13.50 3.98
C SER A 145 -48.26 -14.56 4.53
N THR A 146 -47.97 -15.13 5.70
CA THR A 146 -48.87 -16.09 6.37
C THR A 146 -50.14 -15.42 6.92
N PHE A 147 -50.03 -14.19 7.43
CA PHE A 147 -51.15 -13.46 8.05
C PHE A 147 -51.97 -12.58 7.09
N GLN A 148 -51.46 -12.27 5.90
CA GLN A 148 -52.17 -11.46 4.89
C GLN A 148 -53.54 -11.99 4.48
N THR A 149 -53.76 -13.30 4.51
CA THR A 149 -55.07 -13.91 4.22
C THR A 149 -56.13 -13.58 5.27
N ARG A 150 -55.73 -13.07 6.44
CA ARG A 150 -56.60 -12.68 7.55
C ARG A 150 -56.61 -11.17 7.77
N ARG A 151 -56.97 -10.42 6.72
CA ARG A 151 -57.51 -9.06 6.82
C ARG A 151 -56.56 -8.05 7.50
N TYR A 152 -55.51 -7.60 6.82
CA TYR A 152 -54.86 -6.30 7.10
C TYR A 152 -54.14 -5.76 5.85
N PHE A 153 -54.35 -4.47 5.57
CA PHE A 153 -53.71 -3.69 4.49
C PHE A 153 -52.36 -3.13 4.97
N ASP A 154 -51.48 -3.96 5.52
CA ASP A 154 -50.13 -3.53 5.91
C ASP A 154 -49.12 -3.83 4.79
N HIS A 155 -48.21 -2.89 4.53
CA HIS A 155 -47.17 -3.03 3.51
C HIS A 155 -46.17 -4.14 3.88
N ASP A 156 -45.52 -4.72 2.88
CA ASP A 156 -44.48 -5.73 3.07
C ASP A 156 -43.35 -5.18 3.98
N PRO A 157 -43.05 -5.82 5.13
CA PRO A 157 -41.96 -5.41 6.01
C PRO A 157 -40.60 -5.38 5.32
N LEU A 158 -40.43 -6.10 4.20
CA LEU A 158 -39.20 -6.11 3.43
C LEU A 158 -38.77 -4.71 2.98
N ILE A 159 -39.72 -3.82 2.65
CA ILE A 159 -39.45 -2.43 2.25
C ILE A 159 -38.74 -1.67 3.38
N HIS A 160 -39.04 -1.99 4.64
CA HIS A 160 -38.38 -1.38 5.79
C HIS A 160 -36.93 -1.86 5.93
N TYR A 161 -36.63 -3.12 5.59
CA TYR A 161 -35.30 -3.72 5.75
C TYR A 161 -34.35 -3.47 4.57
N GLU A 162 -34.88 -3.22 3.37
CA GLU A 162 -34.09 -2.96 2.16
C GLU A 162 -32.95 -1.94 2.35
N PRO A 163 -33.17 -0.73 2.91
CA PRO A 163 -32.08 0.22 3.12
C PRO A 163 -30.99 -0.30 4.08
N TYR A 164 -31.36 -1.10 5.08
CA TYR A 164 -30.40 -1.67 6.03
C TYR A 164 -29.58 -2.81 5.41
N ILE A 165 -30.20 -3.63 4.56
CA ILE A 165 -29.49 -4.68 3.80
C ILE A 165 -28.51 -4.04 2.81
N ILE A 166 -28.94 -3.00 2.09
CA ILE A 166 -28.05 -2.24 1.20
C ILE A 166 -26.88 -1.67 1.99
N GLN A 167 -27.15 -1.02 3.13
CA GLN A 167 -26.08 -0.47 3.98
C GLN A 167 -25.10 -1.56 4.45
N ALA A 168 -25.59 -2.70 4.97
CA ALA A 168 -24.73 -3.78 5.43
C ALA A 168 -23.92 -4.43 4.30
N ARG A 169 -24.46 -4.46 3.08
CA ARG A 169 -23.74 -4.92 1.89
C ARG A 169 -22.60 -3.97 1.52
N LEU A 170 -22.85 -2.67 1.56
CA LEU A 170 -21.81 -1.67 1.34
C LEU A 170 -20.71 -1.73 2.41
N GLU A 171 -21.08 -1.94 3.68
CA GLU A 171 -20.11 -2.17 4.77
C GLU A 171 -19.23 -3.40 4.52
N LEU A 172 -19.81 -4.50 4.00
CA LEU A 172 -19.05 -5.68 3.63
C LEU A 172 -18.11 -5.41 2.45
N GLU A 173 -18.58 -4.73 1.41
CA GLU A 173 -17.75 -4.36 0.26
C GLU A 173 -16.55 -3.49 0.66
N GLU A 174 -16.77 -2.50 1.53
CA GLU A 174 -15.72 -1.66 2.09
C GLU A 174 -14.71 -2.49 2.91
N ALA A 175 -15.19 -3.38 3.78
CA ALA A 175 -14.33 -4.23 4.60
C ALA A 175 -13.47 -5.19 3.75
N LEU A 176 -14.04 -5.75 2.68
CA LEU A 176 -13.31 -6.58 1.71
C LEU A 176 -12.25 -5.78 0.96
N ALA A 177 -12.56 -4.55 0.52
CA ALA A 177 -11.58 -3.67 -0.12
C ALA A 177 -10.39 -3.37 0.80
N TYR A 178 -10.64 -3.16 2.09
CA TYR A 178 -9.57 -3.01 3.08
C TYR A 178 -8.74 -4.30 3.26
N ALA A 179 -9.37 -5.47 3.25
CA ALA A 179 -8.66 -6.75 3.32
C ALA A 179 -7.75 -6.96 2.10
N ASP A 180 -8.23 -6.63 0.91
CA ASP A 180 -7.42 -6.69 -0.31
C ASP A 180 -6.24 -5.72 -0.28
N ASN A 181 -6.44 -4.49 0.19
CA ASN A 181 -5.34 -3.54 0.36
C ASN A 181 -4.27 -4.08 1.34
N ALA A 182 -4.70 -4.64 2.47
CA ALA A 182 -3.80 -5.23 3.45
C ALA A 182 -3.03 -6.44 2.88
N ARG A 183 -3.68 -7.25 2.03
CA ARG A 183 -3.03 -8.36 1.31
C ARG A 183 -1.97 -7.86 0.34
N LEU A 184 -2.28 -6.84 -0.47
CA LEU A 184 -1.31 -6.24 -1.39
C LEU A 184 -0.10 -5.65 -0.65
N ASN A 185 -0.33 -5.01 0.50
CA ASN A 185 0.77 -4.49 1.33
C ASN A 185 1.63 -5.60 1.91
N LEU A 186 1.05 -6.76 2.25
CA LEU A 186 1.80 -7.95 2.64
C LEU A 186 2.63 -8.50 1.48
N GLU A 187 2.07 -8.56 0.27
CA GLU A 187 2.78 -9.02 -0.92
C GLU A 187 3.99 -8.13 -1.26
N LYS A 188 3.85 -6.81 -1.09
CA LYS A 188 4.94 -5.84 -1.24
C LYS A 188 6.12 -6.04 -0.28
N THR A 189 5.98 -6.87 0.76
CA THR A 189 7.10 -7.24 1.64
C THR A 189 8.05 -8.26 1.01
N ILE A 190 7.63 -8.95 -0.05
CA ILE A 190 8.39 -10.01 -0.71
C ILE A 190 8.80 -9.55 -2.11
N PHE A 191 10.09 -9.37 -2.32
CA PHE A 191 10.63 -8.93 -3.61
C PHE A 191 11.04 -10.16 -4.41
N ARG A 192 10.48 -10.31 -5.61
CA ARG A 192 10.76 -11.45 -6.50
C ARG A 192 11.38 -10.97 -7.82
N ALA A 193 12.19 -11.83 -8.43
CA ALA A 193 12.65 -11.59 -9.79
C ALA A 193 11.48 -11.65 -10.78
N SER A 194 11.30 -10.62 -11.61
CA SER A 194 10.23 -10.59 -12.64
C SER A 194 10.56 -11.38 -13.90
N SER A 195 11.82 -11.78 -14.09
CA SER A 195 12.29 -12.61 -15.19
C SER A 195 13.64 -13.22 -14.83
N ILE A 196 14.05 -14.26 -15.57
CA ILE A 196 15.39 -14.85 -15.43
C ILE A 196 16.44 -13.75 -15.67
N SER A 197 17.26 -13.48 -14.66
CA SER A 197 18.15 -12.32 -14.66
C SER A 197 19.50 -12.63 -14.02
N LYS A 198 20.55 -11.98 -14.51
CA LYS A 198 21.86 -11.96 -13.87
C LYS A 198 21.94 -10.78 -12.90
N ILE A 199 22.47 -11.00 -11.70
CA ILE A 199 22.59 -9.96 -10.67
C ILE A 199 23.81 -9.09 -10.98
N PHE A 200 23.59 -7.79 -11.16
CA PHE A 200 24.65 -6.81 -11.38
C PHE A 200 25.18 -6.24 -10.07
N SER A 201 24.29 -5.75 -9.20
CA SER A 201 24.64 -5.25 -7.87
C SER A 201 23.51 -5.45 -6.86
N VAL A 202 23.90 -5.46 -5.58
CA VAL A 202 22.99 -5.60 -4.43
C VAL A 202 23.33 -4.45 -3.48
N ASN A 203 22.32 -3.69 -3.08
CA ASN A 203 22.49 -2.44 -2.32
C ASN A 203 21.75 -2.48 -0.98
N VAL A 204 21.53 -3.68 -0.43
CA VAL A 204 20.89 -3.90 0.87
C VAL A 204 21.53 -5.06 1.62
N SER A 205 21.50 -4.98 2.95
CA SER A 205 21.95 -6.04 3.87
C SER A 205 20.85 -6.46 4.86
N PRO A 206 20.90 -7.68 5.42
CA PRO A 206 20.00 -8.08 6.51
C PRO A 206 20.07 -7.10 7.70
N GLY A 207 18.92 -6.78 8.29
CA GLY A 207 18.77 -5.81 9.37
C GLY A 207 18.71 -4.35 8.93
N GLU A 208 18.98 -4.06 7.66
CA GLU A 208 18.93 -2.69 7.13
C GLU A 208 17.48 -2.22 6.94
N ARG A 209 17.25 -0.92 7.13
CA ARG A 209 15.96 -0.28 6.83
C ARG A 209 15.91 0.21 5.39
N VAL A 210 14.79 -0.04 4.72
CA VAL A 210 14.51 0.46 3.37
C VAL A 210 13.32 1.43 3.40
N TYR A 211 13.31 2.35 2.44
CA TYR A 211 12.25 3.32 2.22
C TYR A 211 11.77 3.25 0.77
N PRO A 212 10.54 3.69 0.47
CA PRO A 212 10.04 3.78 -0.91
C PRO A 212 11.05 4.50 -1.84
N GLY A 213 11.31 3.92 -3.01
CA GLY A 213 12.25 4.44 -4.00
C GLY A 213 13.70 3.98 -3.82
N LYS A 214 14.08 3.39 -2.67
CA LYS A 214 15.43 2.85 -2.48
C LYS A 214 15.68 1.67 -3.42
N ILE A 215 16.78 1.72 -4.18
CA ILE A 215 17.21 0.62 -5.05
C ILE A 215 17.75 -0.51 -4.16
N ILE A 216 17.16 -1.69 -4.30
CA ILE A 216 17.53 -2.93 -3.60
C ILE A 216 18.60 -3.68 -4.36
N ALA A 217 18.39 -3.87 -5.67
CA ALA A 217 19.29 -4.61 -6.54
C ALA A 217 19.18 -4.08 -7.97
N VAL A 218 20.25 -4.26 -8.73
CA VAL A 218 20.26 -4.05 -10.18
C VAL A 218 20.42 -5.41 -10.84
N LEU A 219 19.48 -5.74 -11.70
CA LEU A 219 19.42 -7.00 -12.43
C LEU A 219 19.64 -6.74 -13.92
N THR A 220 20.11 -7.75 -14.63
CA THR A 220 20.27 -7.73 -16.07
C THR A 220 19.46 -8.89 -16.64
N LYS A 221 18.41 -8.58 -17.39
CA LYS A 221 17.54 -9.61 -17.96
C LYS A 221 18.34 -10.49 -18.92
N LEU A 222 18.19 -11.80 -18.80
CA LEU A 222 18.72 -12.75 -19.76
C LEU A 222 17.63 -13.06 -20.78
N GLU A 223 17.87 -12.73 -22.04
CA GLU A 223 16.97 -13.13 -23.12
C GLU A 223 17.20 -14.62 -23.43
N ASN A 224 16.11 -15.41 -23.39
CA ASN A 224 16.14 -16.76 -23.90
C ASN A 224 16.24 -16.71 -25.42
N ASN A 225 17.47 -16.67 -25.95
CA ASN A 225 17.73 -16.89 -27.37
C ASN A 225 17.51 -18.37 -27.71
N ASN A 226 16.24 -18.79 -27.83
CA ASN A 226 15.85 -20.07 -28.41
C ASN A 226 15.92 -20.05 -29.95
N SER A 227 16.98 -19.45 -30.51
CA SER A 227 17.21 -19.31 -31.95
C SER A 227 18.67 -19.58 -32.27
N ASN A 228 19.10 -20.85 -32.23
CA ASN A 228 20.15 -21.44 -33.10
C ASN A 228 20.61 -22.81 -32.58
N SER A 229 19.86 -23.86 -32.89
CA SER A 229 20.38 -25.24 -32.86
C SER A 229 19.90 -26.02 -34.08
N GLY A 230 19.95 -25.40 -35.27
CA GLY A 230 19.43 -26.03 -36.48
C GLY A 230 19.93 -25.42 -37.78
N GLN A 231 21.25 -25.30 -37.98
CA GLN A 231 21.89 -25.26 -39.31
C GLN A 231 23.41 -25.11 -39.15
N ASN A 232 24.10 -26.23 -38.88
CA ASN A 232 25.52 -26.31 -39.20
C ASN A 232 25.87 -27.77 -39.50
N ASN A 233 25.35 -28.28 -40.62
CA ASN A 233 25.71 -29.60 -41.14
C ASN A 233 25.44 -29.70 -42.66
N GLN A 234 25.82 -28.68 -43.43
CA GLN A 234 25.92 -28.79 -44.90
C GLN A 234 27.14 -28.04 -45.43
N ASP A 235 28.32 -28.35 -44.89
CA ASP A 235 29.59 -27.86 -45.46
C ASP A 235 30.72 -28.90 -45.34
N LYS A 236 30.38 -30.20 -45.39
CA LYS A 236 31.38 -31.29 -45.37
C LYS A 236 31.48 -32.14 -46.64
N ASP A 237 30.64 -31.92 -47.65
CA ASP A 237 30.61 -32.77 -48.86
C ASP A 237 31.10 -32.09 -50.15
N ARG A 238 31.93 -31.04 -50.05
CA ARG A 238 32.53 -30.40 -51.24
C ARG A 238 34.03 -30.22 -51.17
N LEU A 239 34.75 -31.24 -50.69
CA LEU A 239 36.17 -31.41 -50.99
C LEU A 239 36.53 -32.89 -51.05
N TYR A 240 36.26 -33.52 -52.19
CA TYR A 240 37.21 -34.45 -52.82
C TYR A 240 36.72 -34.75 -54.23
N SER A 241 37.32 -34.08 -55.21
CA SER A 241 37.28 -34.49 -56.61
C SER A 241 38.63 -35.13 -56.90
N PRO A 242 38.72 -36.43 -57.22
CA PRO A 242 39.88 -36.96 -57.89
C PRO A 242 39.61 -36.99 -59.40
N ASN A 243 40.48 -36.29 -60.13
CA ASN A 243 40.74 -36.54 -61.55
C ASN A 243 41.02 -38.03 -61.76
N PHE A 244 40.32 -38.67 -62.69
CA PHE A 244 40.83 -39.53 -63.76
C PHE A 244 39.67 -39.91 -64.70
#